data_AF-A0A1H8SL04-F1
#
_entry.id   AF-A0A1H8SL04-F1
#
_cell.length_a   1.000
_cell.length_b   1.000
_cell.length_c   1.000
_cell.angle_alpha   90.00
_cell.angle_beta   90.00
_cell.angle_gamma   90.00
#
_symmetry.space_group_name_H-M   'P 1'
#
loop_
_entity.id
_entity.type
_entity.pdbx_description
1 polymer ?
#
loop_
_entity_poly.entity_id
_entity_poly.type
_entity_poly.pdbx_seq_one_letter_code
_entity_poly.pdbx_strand_id
1 'polypeptide(L)'
;MPINDLYELIRKDQVLLWVGSGFSFYAGFPSVNEIKTLLNNAVSPAKQKELDLSKDLIHFSEDFVVQNGRAFLERVIQERFKTPPIAEHVHQQLGLVSHFKRIITTNYDELLENNFPPRTAALTTDNDVIGTSQAKVKIYKIHGDIKNGKSLVVTATDYSKMYNRNFKDPFWAAVIHEISLHHVLFLGYGYEDENIWADFDHIESKLKSKTKKRFMVGPPLPALKKKRLKKLGIGHIELYGEDFVTGLIANIKENVVADHKQGFTDTQTAQDFITGFDMQVKIEATKEMTEIVSLQKVSGPTKHTINFASTDTAFIDSYKQFSNSYASPVFKFTAAQLNEFSFLIEDFKFMGIDDIAQFNIMHESRKGKVKIVFPEDKLAIENVCYEVFSGIPGKLLIKLDYQGFTIAFDLEIQEDGGIKIEFSTEEPEHAPAKQIYINYFQAMYYLFFGKKIEIHQAGHPVQAKQFQYHEEAGRFKKLMERYLSLVQIEKKFKVKLPPVSIYDFTDEDKKAFNKLSALVKYGYHSVKDPEGLTIADQIYYSKMIEGLKEMEPGTYLSIESKIPVPIKLLNEEIILGREQILLLNPQITKTDEKAFSLTLIPDNQILIYHYEKTGFFNFEVSQILL
;
A
#
# COMPACT_ATOMS: atom_id res chain seq x y z
N MET A 1 -39.30 -9.20 5.63
CA MET A 1 -38.45 -9.51 4.46
C MET A 1 -37.12 -8.80 4.68
N PRO A 2 -35.98 -9.40 4.30
CA PRO A 2 -34.68 -8.75 4.46
C PRO A 2 -34.56 -7.53 3.55
N ILE A 3 -34.04 -6.42 4.08
CA ILE A 3 -33.72 -5.22 3.29
C ILE A 3 -32.68 -5.51 2.20
N ASN A 4 -31.79 -6.48 2.44
CA ASN A 4 -30.75 -6.92 1.50
C ASN A 4 -31.33 -7.45 0.18
N ASP A 5 -32.46 -8.17 0.22
CA ASP A 5 -33.15 -8.63 -0.99
C ASP A 5 -33.59 -7.44 -1.87
N LEU A 6 -34.07 -6.37 -1.24
CA LEU A 6 -34.48 -5.15 -1.95
C LEU A 6 -33.26 -4.43 -2.53
N TYR A 7 -32.20 -4.28 -1.75
CA TYR A 7 -30.96 -3.66 -2.24
C TYR A 7 -30.37 -4.41 -3.43
N GLU A 8 -30.34 -5.74 -3.41
CA GLU A 8 -29.88 -6.54 -4.55
C GLU A 8 -30.74 -6.32 -5.81
N LEU A 9 -32.07 -6.24 -5.68
CA LEU A 9 -32.95 -5.96 -6.81
C LEU A 9 -32.74 -4.55 -7.38
N ILE A 10 -32.42 -3.57 -6.52
CA ILE A 10 -32.09 -2.20 -6.95
C ILE A 10 -30.75 -2.20 -7.69
N ARG A 11 -29.71 -2.85 -7.15
CA ARG A 11 -28.38 -2.98 -7.80
C ARG A 11 -28.44 -3.63 -9.18
N LYS A 12 -29.46 -4.45 -9.43
CA LYS A 12 -29.74 -5.12 -10.72
C LYS A 12 -30.65 -4.32 -11.66
N ASP A 13 -30.97 -3.06 -11.35
CA ASP A 13 -31.88 -2.19 -12.12
C ASP A 13 -33.31 -2.76 -12.31
N GLN A 14 -33.77 -3.60 -11.38
CA GLN A 14 -35.06 -4.33 -11.51
C GLN A 14 -36.22 -3.68 -10.74
N VAL A 15 -35.98 -2.53 -10.11
CA VAL A 15 -36.95 -1.85 -9.24
C VAL A 15 -37.44 -0.56 -9.88
N LEU A 16 -38.77 -0.42 -9.91
CA LEU A 16 -39.46 0.84 -10.12
C LEU A 16 -39.71 1.47 -8.75
N LEU A 17 -39.36 2.75 -8.64
CA LEU A 17 -39.60 3.53 -7.44
C LEU A 17 -40.99 4.19 -7.50
N TRP A 18 -41.75 4.15 -6.42
CA TRP A 18 -43.02 4.84 -6.27
C TRP A 18 -42.94 5.76 -5.05
N VAL A 19 -42.95 7.08 -5.27
CA VAL A 19 -42.73 8.10 -4.24
C VAL A 19 -44.04 8.81 -3.90
N GLY A 20 -44.33 8.91 -2.61
CA GLY A 20 -45.48 9.62 -2.05
C GLY A 20 -45.09 10.89 -1.31
N SER A 21 -46.12 11.64 -0.90
CA SER A 21 -45.97 13.00 -0.35
C SER A 21 -45.25 13.03 0.99
N GLY A 22 -45.30 11.92 1.74
CA GLY A 22 -44.55 11.77 2.97
C GLY A 22 -43.03 11.83 2.79
N PHE A 23 -42.52 11.60 1.57
CA PHE A 23 -41.10 11.77 1.25
C PHE A 23 -40.72 13.26 1.08
N SER A 24 -41.69 14.15 0.88
CA SER A 24 -41.50 15.60 0.71
C SER A 24 -41.76 16.42 2.00
N PHE A 25 -42.23 15.80 3.08
CA PHE A 25 -42.59 16.52 4.32
C PHE A 25 -41.39 17.21 5.00
N TYR A 26 -40.22 16.55 5.02
CA TYR A 26 -39.00 17.15 5.60
C TYR A 26 -38.52 18.37 4.80
N ALA A 27 -38.87 18.44 3.51
CA ALA A 27 -38.58 19.56 2.62
C ALA A 27 -39.58 20.72 2.79
N GLY A 28 -40.53 20.62 3.73
CA GLY A 28 -41.48 21.66 4.06
C GLY A 28 -42.65 21.74 3.08
N PHE A 29 -42.94 20.69 2.30
CA PHE A 29 -44.15 20.61 1.49
C PHE A 29 -45.36 20.16 2.32
N PRO A 30 -46.57 20.62 1.96
CA PRO A 30 -47.75 20.42 2.79
C PRO A 30 -48.23 18.96 2.76
N SER A 31 -48.66 18.48 3.92
CA SER A 31 -49.49 17.29 4.08
C SER A 31 -50.89 17.47 3.49
N VAL A 32 -51.63 16.37 3.37
CA VAL A 32 -53.01 16.34 2.89
C VAL A 32 -53.91 17.24 3.75
N ASN A 33 -53.71 17.23 5.07
CA ASN A 33 -54.46 18.05 6.00
C ASN A 33 -54.08 19.54 5.93
N GLU A 34 -52.82 19.85 5.68
CA GLU A 34 -52.37 21.23 5.45
C GLU A 34 -52.95 21.80 4.15
N ILE A 35 -53.07 21.00 3.08
CA ILE A 35 -53.74 21.43 1.84
C ILE A 35 -55.20 21.78 2.11
N LYS A 36 -55.96 20.94 2.84
CA LYS A 36 -57.35 21.25 3.22
C LYS A 36 -57.45 22.56 4.01
N THR A 37 -56.58 22.72 4.99
CA THR A 37 -56.54 23.92 5.86
C THR A 37 -56.21 25.16 5.04
N LEU A 38 -55.26 25.04 4.11
CA LEU A 38 -54.84 26.12 3.22
C LEU A 38 -55.98 26.56 2.29
N LEU A 39 -56.69 25.61 1.68
CA LEU A 39 -57.87 25.88 0.87
C LEU A 39 -58.96 26.56 1.69
N ASN A 40 -59.28 26.03 2.88
CA ASN A 40 -60.28 26.62 3.77
C ASN A 40 -59.91 28.07 4.16
N ASN A 41 -58.66 28.32 4.49
CA ASN A 41 -58.19 29.65 4.88
C ASN A 41 -58.14 30.65 3.71
N ALA A 42 -58.17 30.17 2.46
CA ALA A 42 -58.16 31.03 1.27
C ALA A 42 -59.53 31.66 0.96
N VAL A 43 -60.61 31.20 1.59
CA VAL A 43 -61.98 31.74 1.40
C VAL A 43 -62.45 32.57 2.61
N SER A 44 -63.49 33.37 2.42
CA SER A 44 -64.06 34.21 3.48
C SER A 44 -64.66 33.37 4.62
N PRO A 45 -64.73 33.90 5.87
CA PRO A 45 -65.28 33.16 7.02
C PRO A 45 -66.71 32.64 6.83
N ALA A 46 -67.52 33.30 5.99
CA ALA A 46 -68.86 32.81 5.65
C ALA A 46 -68.80 31.52 4.82
N LYS A 47 -67.92 31.48 3.81
CA LYS A 47 -67.71 30.32 2.95
C LYS A 47 -67.07 29.15 3.67
N GLN A 48 -66.16 29.42 4.63
CA GLN A 48 -65.54 28.39 5.47
C GLN A 48 -66.57 27.56 6.24
N LYS A 49 -67.66 28.19 6.71
CA LYS A 49 -68.73 27.49 7.45
C LYS A 49 -69.54 26.51 6.59
N GLU A 50 -69.50 26.66 5.27
CA GLU A 50 -70.17 25.78 4.32
C GLU A 50 -69.30 24.59 3.89
N LEU A 51 -67.99 24.62 4.21
CA LEU A 51 -67.03 23.56 3.89
C LEU A 51 -66.82 22.64 5.10
N ASP A 52 -66.86 21.33 4.85
CA ASP A 52 -66.70 20.32 5.90
C ASP A 52 -65.28 19.76 5.94
N LEU A 53 -64.45 20.29 6.85
CA LEU A 53 -63.05 19.84 7.05
C LEU A 53 -62.91 18.38 7.51
N SER A 54 -64.00 17.74 7.98
CA SER A 54 -63.98 16.33 8.38
C SER A 54 -63.92 15.37 7.18
N LYS A 55 -64.31 15.85 5.99
CA LYS A 55 -64.16 15.09 4.73
C LYS A 55 -62.69 14.84 4.41
N ASP A 56 -62.41 13.78 3.66
CA ASP A 56 -61.10 13.58 3.05
C ASP A 56 -60.78 14.70 2.03
N LEU A 57 -59.53 14.79 1.60
CA LEU A 57 -59.10 15.85 0.67
C LEU A 57 -59.87 15.82 -0.66
N ILE A 58 -60.22 14.62 -1.13
CA ILE A 58 -60.90 14.42 -2.43
C ILE A 58 -62.28 15.07 -2.41
N HIS A 59 -63.11 14.71 -1.43
CA HIS A 59 -64.48 15.21 -1.31
C HIS A 59 -64.49 16.67 -0.84
N PHE A 60 -63.57 17.07 0.04
CA PHE A 60 -63.42 18.47 0.45
C PHE A 60 -63.07 19.37 -0.75
N SER A 61 -62.16 18.91 -1.61
CA SER A 61 -61.73 19.69 -2.78
C SER A 61 -62.80 19.74 -3.86
N GLU A 62 -63.65 18.71 -4.00
CA GLU A 62 -64.84 18.76 -4.87
C GLU A 62 -65.81 19.86 -4.40
N ASP A 63 -66.18 19.88 -3.11
CA ASP A 63 -67.04 20.92 -2.54
C ASP A 63 -66.45 22.32 -2.71
N PHE A 64 -65.13 22.45 -2.47
CA PHE A 64 -64.42 23.71 -2.67
C PHE A 64 -64.50 24.20 -4.11
N VAL A 65 -64.38 23.31 -5.10
CA VAL A 65 -64.49 23.63 -6.53
C VAL A 65 -65.93 24.01 -6.90
N VAL A 66 -66.94 23.32 -6.35
CA VAL A 66 -68.36 23.68 -6.56
C VAL A 66 -68.63 25.10 -6.05
N GLN A 67 -68.09 25.46 -4.88
CA GLN A 67 -68.34 26.76 -4.26
C GLN A 67 -67.50 27.90 -4.87
N ASN A 68 -66.26 27.63 -5.31
CA ASN A 68 -65.28 28.68 -5.65
C ASN A 68 -64.66 28.58 -7.04
N GLY A 69 -64.91 27.49 -7.77
CA GLY A 69 -64.36 27.23 -9.10
C GLY A 69 -62.96 26.62 -9.09
N ARG A 70 -62.69 25.80 -10.11
CA ARG A 70 -61.43 25.06 -10.30
C ARG A 70 -60.21 25.97 -10.39
N ALA A 71 -60.29 27.07 -11.14
CA ALA A 71 -59.17 27.99 -11.32
C ALA A 71 -58.70 28.61 -9.99
N PHE A 72 -59.61 28.80 -9.02
CA PHE A 72 -59.23 29.31 -7.72
C PHE A 72 -58.50 28.27 -6.88
N LEU A 73 -58.97 27.01 -6.89
CA LEU A 73 -58.26 25.90 -6.25
C LEU A 73 -56.85 25.75 -6.80
N GLU A 74 -56.70 25.74 -8.14
CA GLU A 74 -55.40 25.62 -8.81
C GLU A 74 -54.45 26.72 -8.35
N ARG A 75 -54.89 27.98 -8.37
CA ARG A 75 -54.10 29.12 -7.91
C ARG A 75 -53.65 28.93 -6.46
N VAL A 76 -54.59 28.59 -5.57
CA VAL A 76 -54.31 28.48 -4.13
C VAL A 76 -53.27 27.39 -3.85
N ILE A 77 -53.39 26.22 -4.50
CA ILE A 77 -52.38 25.15 -4.40
C ILE A 77 -51.06 25.61 -5.03
N GLN A 78 -51.06 26.17 -6.23
CA GLN A 78 -49.85 26.64 -6.91
C GLN A 78 -49.06 27.68 -6.09
N GLU A 79 -49.72 28.64 -5.46
CA GLU A 79 -49.04 29.64 -4.60
C GLU A 79 -48.28 28.97 -3.45
N ARG A 80 -48.81 27.89 -2.86
CA ARG A 80 -48.14 27.18 -1.75
C ARG A 80 -46.84 26.51 -2.18
N PHE A 81 -46.80 26.01 -3.40
CA PHE A 81 -45.66 25.27 -3.94
C PHE A 81 -44.64 26.20 -4.63
N LYS A 82 -44.91 27.52 -4.74
CA LYS A 82 -43.89 28.51 -5.11
C LYS A 82 -42.84 28.74 -4.03
N THR A 83 -43.15 28.41 -2.77
CA THR A 83 -42.16 28.50 -1.69
C THR A 83 -41.07 27.45 -1.92
N PRO A 84 -39.78 27.84 -1.96
CA PRO A 84 -38.70 26.89 -2.13
C PRO A 84 -38.66 25.88 -0.97
N PRO A 85 -38.17 24.66 -1.20
CA PRO A 85 -38.04 23.67 -0.13
C PRO A 85 -37.06 24.14 0.94
N ILE A 86 -37.34 23.78 2.20
CA ILE A 86 -36.45 24.11 3.33
C ILE A 86 -35.23 23.19 3.40
N ALA A 87 -35.31 22.01 2.77
CA ALA A 87 -34.24 21.02 2.71
C ALA A 87 -34.46 20.09 1.51
N GLU A 88 -33.37 19.62 0.90
CA GLU A 88 -33.41 18.73 -0.28
C GLU A 88 -32.46 17.53 -0.16
N HIS A 89 -31.72 17.40 0.95
CA HIS A 89 -30.59 16.47 1.07
C HIS A 89 -30.94 15.00 0.78
N VAL A 90 -32.10 14.51 1.23
CA VAL A 90 -32.54 13.13 0.94
C VAL A 90 -32.87 12.94 -0.55
N HIS A 91 -33.49 13.93 -1.20
CA HIS A 91 -33.74 13.90 -2.65
C HIS A 91 -32.45 14.01 -3.45
N GLN A 92 -31.49 14.83 -3.01
CA GLN A 92 -30.14 14.91 -3.58
C GLN A 92 -29.45 13.55 -3.52
N GLN A 93 -29.44 12.91 -2.35
CA GLN A 93 -28.89 11.57 -2.17
C GLN A 93 -29.61 10.52 -3.04
N LEU A 94 -30.94 10.55 -3.10
CA LEU A 94 -31.71 9.65 -3.95
C LEU A 94 -31.40 9.85 -5.43
N GLY A 95 -31.18 11.10 -5.86
CA GLY A 95 -30.77 11.45 -7.22
C GLY A 95 -29.39 10.92 -7.60
N LEU A 96 -28.50 10.66 -6.64
CA LEU A 96 -27.21 9.98 -6.88
C LEU A 96 -27.39 8.50 -7.21
N VAL A 97 -28.53 7.89 -6.87
CA VAL A 97 -28.82 6.47 -7.14
C VAL A 97 -29.25 6.28 -8.60
N SER A 98 -28.26 6.21 -9.49
CA SER A 98 -28.44 6.05 -10.95
C SER A 98 -29.24 4.79 -11.38
N HIS A 99 -29.44 3.84 -10.47
CA HIS A 99 -30.18 2.61 -10.69
C HIS A 99 -31.70 2.85 -10.83
N PHE A 100 -32.21 3.97 -10.30
CA PHE A 100 -33.62 4.34 -10.43
C PHE A 100 -33.90 5.03 -11.78
N LYS A 101 -34.14 4.22 -12.80
CA LYS A 101 -34.47 4.68 -14.16
C LYS A 101 -35.96 5.02 -14.35
N ARG A 102 -36.83 4.49 -13.49
CA ARG A 102 -38.29 4.68 -13.57
C ARG A 102 -38.87 4.99 -12.21
N ILE A 103 -39.60 6.09 -12.14
CA ILE A 103 -40.20 6.61 -10.92
C ILE A 103 -41.65 6.94 -11.20
N ILE A 104 -42.56 6.48 -10.35
CA ILE A 104 -43.94 6.93 -10.30
C ILE A 104 -44.08 7.82 -9.06
N THR A 105 -44.80 8.92 -9.18
CA THR A 105 -45.06 9.79 -8.03
C THR A 105 -46.47 10.32 -8.02
N THR A 106 -47.02 10.45 -6.81
CA THR A 106 -48.28 11.16 -6.54
C THR A 106 -48.02 12.60 -6.10
N ASN A 107 -46.76 13.05 -6.08
CA ASN A 107 -46.39 14.37 -5.60
C ASN A 107 -46.52 15.41 -6.72
N TYR A 108 -47.03 16.59 -6.35
CA TYR A 108 -47.12 17.73 -7.26
C TYR A 108 -45.81 18.53 -7.34
N ASP A 109 -44.99 18.49 -6.27
CA ASP A 109 -43.73 19.20 -6.17
C ASP A 109 -42.70 18.74 -7.22
N GLU A 110 -41.60 19.49 -7.32
CA GLU A 110 -40.56 19.27 -8.31
C GLU A 110 -39.26 18.70 -7.74
N LEU A 111 -39.31 18.14 -6.51
CA LEU A 111 -38.08 17.73 -5.81
C LEU A 111 -37.35 16.61 -6.54
N LEU A 112 -38.07 15.68 -7.18
CA LEU A 112 -37.45 14.58 -7.90
C LEU A 112 -36.73 15.09 -9.16
N GLU A 113 -37.43 15.80 -10.04
CA GLU A 113 -36.86 16.30 -11.29
C GLU A 113 -35.73 17.32 -11.10
N ASN A 114 -35.73 18.07 -9.99
CA ASN A 114 -34.67 19.04 -9.69
C ASN A 114 -33.40 18.40 -9.11
N ASN A 115 -33.51 17.23 -8.47
CA ASN A 115 -32.39 16.58 -7.79
C ASN A 115 -31.84 15.35 -8.53
N PHE A 116 -32.54 14.86 -9.55
CA PHE A 116 -32.10 13.75 -10.39
C PHE A 116 -31.15 14.22 -11.52
N PRO A 117 -30.34 13.32 -12.09
CA PRO A 117 -29.30 13.69 -13.04
C PRO A 117 -29.85 14.33 -14.33
N PRO A 118 -28.98 15.01 -15.10
CA PRO A 118 -29.36 15.58 -16.39
C PRO A 118 -29.99 14.52 -17.32
N ARG A 119 -30.98 14.95 -18.13
CA ARG A 119 -31.85 14.08 -18.97
C ARG A 119 -32.87 13.26 -18.17
N THR A 120 -33.30 13.78 -17.03
CA THR A 120 -34.52 13.34 -16.35
C THR A 120 -35.75 13.98 -17.01
N ALA A 121 -36.80 13.19 -17.25
CA ALA A 121 -38.04 13.66 -17.85
C ALA A 121 -39.22 13.45 -16.89
N ALA A 122 -39.88 14.54 -16.52
CA ALA A 122 -41.17 14.52 -15.83
C ALA A 122 -42.29 14.37 -16.87
N LEU A 123 -43.13 13.34 -16.68
CA LEU A 123 -44.19 12.93 -17.59
C LEU A 123 -45.54 13.10 -16.88
N THR A 124 -46.45 13.85 -17.50
CA THR A 124 -47.78 14.18 -16.94
C THR A 124 -48.91 13.93 -17.93
N THR A 125 -48.59 13.91 -19.22
CA THR A 125 -49.53 13.79 -20.34
C THR A 125 -49.11 12.73 -21.34
N ASP A 126 -50.02 12.35 -22.22
CA ASP A 126 -49.75 11.39 -23.30
C ASP A 126 -48.67 11.90 -24.27
N ASN A 127 -48.57 13.21 -24.49
CA ASN A 127 -47.57 13.81 -25.37
C ASN A 127 -46.16 13.72 -24.79
N ASP A 128 -46.01 13.78 -23.46
CA ASP A 128 -44.71 13.70 -22.79
C ASP A 128 -44.04 12.33 -23.01
N VAL A 129 -44.84 11.27 -23.17
CA VAL A 129 -44.32 9.92 -23.41
C VAL A 129 -43.71 9.76 -24.81
N ILE A 130 -44.27 10.45 -25.81
CA ILE A 130 -43.92 10.27 -27.23
C ILE A 130 -42.52 10.83 -27.54
N GLY A 131 -41.99 11.75 -26.72
CA GLY A 131 -40.70 12.43 -26.92
C GLY A 131 -39.54 12.01 -26.01
N THR A 132 -39.72 11.04 -25.12
CA THR A 132 -38.78 10.81 -23.99
C THR A 132 -37.98 9.51 -24.07
N SER A 133 -37.77 9.00 -25.29
CA SER A 133 -36.96 7.79 -25.51
C SER A 133 -35.49 7.93 -25.08
N GLN A 134 -34.94 9.14 -25.08
CA GLN A 134 -33.56 9.43 -24.68
C GLN A 134 -33.39 9.81 -23.20
N ALA A 135 -34.49 9.87 -22.43
CA ALA A 135 -34.43 10.20 -21.01
C ALA A 135 -33.72 9.09 -20.23
N LYS A 136 -32.75 9.45 -19.38
CA LYS A 136 -32.07 8.52 -18.47
C LYS A 136 -33.01 8.05 -17.35
N VAL A 137 -33.82 8.99 -16.86
CA VAL A 137 -34.81 8.75 -15.80
C VAL A 137 -36.16 9.28 -16.25
N LYS A 138 -37.20 8.47 -16.08
CA LYS A 138 -38.59 8.83 -16.36
C LYS A 138 -39.39 8.91 -15.07
N ILE A 139 -39.94 10.09 -14.79
CA ILE A 139 -40.78 10.36 -13.62
C ILE A 139 -42.22 10.51 -14.10
N TYR A 140 -43.06 9.52 -13.82
CA TYR A 140 -44.48 9.52 -14.13
C TYR A 140 -45.27 10.16 -12.98
N LYS A 141 -45.70 11.41 -13.16
CA LYS A 141 -46.49 12.16 -12.16
C LYS A 141 -47.97 11.87 -12.38
N ILE A 142 -48.45 10.78 -11.79
CA ILE A 142 -49.79 10.24 -12.07
C ILE A 142 -50.92 11.13 -11.53
N HIS A 143 -50.62 11.99 -10.55
CA HIS A 143 -51.56 13.00 -10.04
C HIS A 143 -51.36 14.39 -10.66
N GLY A 144 -50.54 14.50 -11.70
CA GLY A 144 -50.23 15.75 -12.37
C GLY A 144 -49.08 16.53 -11.73
N ASP A 145 -48.92 17.77 -12.18
CA ASP A 145 -47.76 18.62 -11.86
C ASP A 145 -48.20 20.04 -11.51
N ILE A 146 -47.51 20.63 -10.54
CA ILE A 146 -47.80 21.98 -10.07
C ILE A 146 -47.61 23.06 -11.17
N LYS A 147 -46.68 22.85 -12.12
CA LYS A 147 -46.48 23.72 -13.29
C LYS A 147 -47.71 23.78 -14.19
N ASN A 148 -48.54 22.73 -14.17
CA ASN A 148 -49.77 22.66 -14.94
C ASN A 148 -50.97 22.36 -14.01
N GLY A 149 -51.51 23.41 -13.38
CA GLY A 149 -52.65 23.30 -12.45
C GLY A 149 -53.86 22.50 -12.98
N LYS A 150 -54.08 22.52 -14.30
CA LYS A 150 -55.16 21.75 -14.95
C LYS A 150 -54.93 20.24 -14.93
N SER A 151 -53.69 19.79 -14.73
CA SER A 151 -53.34 18.37 -14.63
C SER A 151 -53.53 17.79 -13.23
N LEU A 152 -53.70 18.64 -12.20
CA LEU A 152 -53.80 18.22 -10.81
C LEU A 152 -54.99 17.28 -10.59
N VAL A 153 -54.73 16.16 -9.93
CA VAL A 153 -55.73 15.15 -9.53
C VAL A 153 -56.01 15.27 -8.04
N VAL A 154 -57.03 16.05 -7.69
CA VAL A 154 -57.33 16.37 -6.27
C VAL A 154 -58.82 16.30 -5.94
N THR A 155 -59.72 16.40 -6.92
CA THR A 155 -61.17 16.30 -6.72
C THR A 155 -61.72 14.93 -7.08
N ALA A 156 -62.91 14.55 -6.58
CA ALA A 156 -63.54 13.27 -6.91
C ALA A 156 -63.74 13.11 -8.44
N THR A 157 -64.07 14.22 -9.11
CA THR A 157 -64.17 14.29 -10.57
C THR A 157 -62.83 13.99 -11.26
N ASP A 158 -61.70 14.46 -10.72
CA ASP A 158 -60.38 14.20 -11.30
C ASP A 158 -59.97 12.73 -11.15
N TYR A 159 -60.17 12.14 -9.97
CA TYR A 159 -59.88 10.72 -9.73
C TYR A 159 -60.73 9.83 -10.65
N SER A 160 -62.01 10.14 -10.82
CA SER A 160 -62.88 9.42 -11.75
C SER A 160 -62.37 9.51 -13.20
N LYS A 161 -61.95 10.69 -13.66
CA LYS A 161 -61.33 10.85 -14.99
C LYS A 161 -60.04 10.07 -15.13
N MET A 162 -59.21 10.06 -14.09
CA MET A 162 -57.95 9.32 -14.05
C MET A 162 -58.18 7.81 -14.17
N TYR A 163 -59.08 7.23 -13.36
CA TYR A 163 -59.39 5.80 -13.39
C TYR A 163 -60.15 5.33 -14.65
N ASN A 164 -60.72 6.25 -15.43
CA ASN A 164 -61.31 5.92 -16.72
C ASN A 164 -60.26 5.75 -17.83
N ARG A 165 -59.02 6.21 -17.61
CA ARG A 165 -57.91 5.98 -18.53
C ARG A 165 -57.43 4.53 -18.49
N ASN A 166 -56.89 4.04 -19.59
CA ASN A 166 -56.50 2.64 -19.77
C ASN A 166 -55.33 2.48 -20.76
N PHE A 167 -55.08 1.26 -21.25
CA PHE A 167 -54.03 0.96 -22.24
C PHE A 167 -54.14 1.73 -23.56
N LYS A 168 -55.26 2.39 -23.86
CA LYS A 168 -55.43 3.24 -25.03
C LYS A 168 -54.80 4.63 -24.84
N ASP A 169 -54.58 5.05 -23.59
CA ASP A 169 -53.96 6.33 -23.25
C ASP A 169 -52.44 6.10 -23.11
N PRO A 170 -51.59 6.70 -23.98
CA PRO A 170 -50.14 6.46 -23.99
C PRO A 170 -49.44 6.60 -22.63
N PHE A 171 -49.83 7.59 -21.83
CA PHE A 171 -49.29 7.78 -20.49
C PHE A 171 -49.57 6.59 -19.58
N TRP A 172 -50.83 6.15 -19.52
CA TRP A 172 -51.22 5.02 -18.68
C TRP A 172 -50.71 3.69 -19.20
N ALA A 173 -50.65 3.49 -20.52
CA ALA A 173 -50.03 2.33 -21.11
C ALA A 173 -48.56 2.20 -20.68
N ALA A 174 -47.81 3.32 -20.65
CA ALA A 174 -46.44 3.33 -20.17
C ALA A 174 -46.34 3.01 -18.67
N VAL A 175 -47.17 3.63 -17.82
CA VAL A 175 -47.20 3.36 -16.37
C VAL A 175 -47.49 1.88 -16.08
N ILE A 176 -48.53 1.32 -16.71
CA ILE A 176 -48.91 -0.09 -16.53
C ILE A 176 -47.80 -1.01 -17.04
N HIS A 177 -47.17 -0.67 -18.16
CA HIS A 177 -46.04 -1.41 -18.71
C HIS A 177 -44.86 -1.46 -17.73
N GLU A 178 -44.45 -0.31 -17.18
CA GLU A 178 -43.33 -0.25 -16.24
C GLU A 178 -43.59 -1.07 -14.96
N ILE A 179 -44.81 -0.98 -14.39
CA ILE A 179 -45.20 -1.77 -13.21
C ILE A 179 -45.24 -3.28 -13.53
N SER A 180 -45.58 -3.67 -14.77
CA SER A 180 -45.63 -5.08 -15.16
C SER A 180 -44.24 -5.74 -15.24
N LEU A 181 -43.21 -4.97 -15.55
CA LEU A 181 -41.85 -5.46 -15.78
C LEU A 181 -40.97 -5.42 -14.53
N HIS A 182 -41.27 -4.56 -13.55
CA HIS A 182 -40.37 -4.27 -12.44
C HIS A 182 -40.96 -4.63 -11.08
N HIS A 183 -40.08 -4.85 -10.11
CA HIS A 183 -40.44 -4.84 -8.70
C HIS A 183 -40.83 -3.43 -8.29
N VAL A 184 -41.79 -3.26 -7.38
CA VAL A 184 -42.25 -1.92 -6.98
C VAL A 184 -41.78 -1.62 -5.56
N LEU A 185 -41.14 -0.48 -5.38
CA LEU A 185 -40.75 0.06 -4.07
C LEU A 185 -41.56 1.33 -3.76
N PHE A 186 -42.39 1.28 -2.73
CA PHE A 186 -43.12 2.44 -2.21
C PHE A 186 -42.30 3.17 -1.14
N LEU A 187 -42.06 4.47 -1.32
CA LEU A 187 -41.43 5.39 -0.36
C LEU A 187 -42.37 6.56 -0.02
N GLY A 188 -42.34 7.04 1.21
CA GLY A 188 -43.13 8.22 1.60
C GLY A 188 -44.61 7.94 1.88
N TYR A 189 -44.97 6.68 2.14
CA TYR A 189 -46.33 6.26 2.46
C TYR A 189 -46.41 5.70 3.89
N GLY A 190 -47.45 6.05 4.65
CA GLY A 190 -47.62 5.53 6.02
C GLY A 190 -48.94 5.85 6.71
N TYR A 191 -49.26 7.13 6.92
CA TYR A 191 -50.38 7.52 7.79
C TYR A 191 -51.56 8.20 7.10
N GLU A 192 -51.33 9.15 6.18
CA GLU A 192 -52.39 10.07 5.71
C GLU A 192 -52.98 9.79 4.33
N ASP A 193 -52.22 9.17 3.41
CA ASP A 193 -52.69 8.89 2.06
C ASP A 193 -53.16 7.44 1.94
N GLU A 194 -54.48 7.21 2.06
CA GLU A 194 -55.08 5.91 1.78
C GLU A 194 -55.43 5.70 0.30
N ASN A 195 -55.41 6.76 -0.50
CA ASN A 195 -55.86 6.74 -1.90
C ASN A 195 -54.85 6.05 -2.81
N ILE A 196 -53.56 6.09 -2.44
CA ILE A 196 -52.50 5.36 -3.14
C ILE A 196 -52.82 3.87 -3.34
N TRP A 197 -53.47 3.22 -2.38
CA TRP A 197 -53.80 1.80 -2.50
C TRP A 197 -54.90 1.57 -3.54
N ALA A 198 -55.83 2.51 -3.68
CA ALA A 198 -56.83 2.48 -4.74
C ALA A 198 -56.17 2.70 -6.12
N ASP A 199 -55.21 3.62 -6.21
CA ASP A 199 -54.43 3.85 -7.44
C ASP A 199 -53.65 2.59 -7.84
N PHE A 200 -52.94 1.99 -6.88
CA PHE A 200 -52.19 0.77 -7.13
C PHE A 200 -53.11 -0.39 -7.48
N ASP A 201 -54.19 -0.62 -6.74
CA ASP A 201 -55.17 -1.68 -7.01
C ASP A 201 -55.82 -1.49 -8.39
N HIS A 202 -56.11 -0.25 -8.78
CA HIS A 202 -56.65 0.07 -10.09
C HIS A 202 -55.68 -0.36 -11.19
N ILE A 203 -54.40 0.02 -11.10
CA ILE A 203 -53.37 -0.36 -12.06
C ILE A 203 -53.15 -1.87 -12.05
N GLU A 204 -53.04 -2.47 -10.86
CA GLU A 204 -52.77 -3.89 -10.70
C GLU A 204 -53.89 -4.75 -11.25
N SER A 205 -55.15 -4.28 -11.19
CA SER A 205 -56.30 -4.95 -11.80
C SER A 205 -56.18 -5.12 -13.32
N LYS A 206 -55.34 -4.30 -13.97
CA LYS A 206 -55.07 -4.38 -15.42
C LYS A 206 -53.95 -5.36 -15.77
N LEU A 207 -53.20 -5.84 -14.77
CA LEU A 207 -52.09 -6.77 -14.97
C LEU A 207 -52.59 -8.21 -15.02
N LYS A 208 -52.19 -8.94 -16.07
CA LYS A 208 -52.55 -10.36 -16.26
C LYS A 208 -51.76 -11.32 -15.35
N SER A 209 -50.59 -10.89 -14.85
CA SER A 209 -49.68 -11.70 -14.03
C SER A 209 -49.11 -10.85 -12.89
N LYS A 210 -49.02 -11.43 -11.68
CA LYS A 210 -48.61 -10.75 -10.45
C LYS A 210 -47.30 -11.31 -9.88
N THR A 211 -46.30 -11.58 -10.73
CA THR A 211 -45.04 -12.24 -10.33
C THR A 211 -44.01 -11.32 -9.65
N LYS A 212 -44.14 -9.99 -9.81
CA LYS A 212 -43.17 -9.03 -9.28
C LYS A 212 -43.39 -8.78 -7.78
N LYS A 213 -42.32 -8.80 -6.99
CA LYS A 213 -42.37 -8.42 -5.56
C LYS A 213 -42.71 -6.93 -5.38
N ARG A 214 -43.41 -6.61 -4.30
CA ARG A 214 -43.77 -5.25 -3.88
C ARG A 214 -43.22 -4.99 -2.49
N PHE A 215 -42.59 -3.84 -2.31
CA PHE A 215 -41.94 -3.44 -1.08
C PHE A 215 -42.46 -2.08 -0.67
N MET A 216 -42.68 -1.86 0.62
CA MET A 216 -42.93 -0.54 1.19
C MET A 216 -41.86 -0.29 2.24
N VAL A 217 -41.15 0.82 2.12
CA VAL A 217 -40.23 1.30 3.15
C VAL A 217 -40.87 2.52 3.79
N GLY A 218 -41.04 2.45 5.11
CA GLY A 218 -41.65 3.52 5.87
C GLY A 218 -41.66 3.22 7.36
N PRO A 219 -42.05 4.20 8.18
CA PRO A 219 -42.04 4.08 9.64
C PRO A 219 -42.92 2.92 10.14
N PRO A 220 -42.77 2.50 11.40
CA PRO A 220 -43.63 1.49 12.01
C PRO A 220 -45.12 1.83 11.82
N LEU A 221 -45.90 0.84 11.39
CA LEU A 221 -47.33 0.97 11.12
C LEU A 221 -48.21 0.28 12.17
N PRO A 222 -49.47 0.73 12.36
CA PRO A 222 -50.45 0.01 13.17
C PRO A 222 -50.73 -1.39 12.61
N ALA A 223 -51.08 -2.33 13.50
CA ALA A 223 -51.29 -3.75 13.16
C ALA A 223 -52.30 -3.97 12.02
N LEU A 224 -53.39 -3.20 11.99
CA LEU A 224 -54.40 -3.29 10.94
C LEU A 224 -53.84 -2.92 9.56
N LYS A 225 -53.03 -1.85 9.47
CA LYS A 225 -52.38 -1.43 8.21
C LYS A 225 -51.36 -2.49 7.76
N LYS A 226 -50.55 -3.04 8.68
CA LYS A 226 -49.64 -4.16 8.37
C LYS A 226 -50.38 -5.37 7.79
N LYS A 227 -51.55 -5.71 8.35
CA LYS A 227 -52.41 -6.79 7.83
C LYS A 227 -52.97 -6.48 6.44
N ARG A 228 -53.36 -5.23 6.17
CA ARG A 228 -53.81 -4.76 4.85
C ARG A 228 -52.70 -4.88 3.80
N LEU A 229 -51.49 -4.39 4.10
CA LEU A 229 -50.32 -4.53 3.22
C LEU A 229 -50.00 -5.99 2.91
N LYS A 230 -50.02 -6.86 3.92
CA LYS A 230 -49.80 -8.30 3.74
C LYS A 230 -50.85 -8.93 2.82
N LYS A 231 -52.12 -8.50 2.91
CA LYS A 231 -53.21 -8.97 2.01
C LYS A 231 -52.99 -8.49 0.57
N LEU A 232 -52.41 -7.32 0.37
CA LEU A 232 -52.03 -6.78 -0.93
C LEU A 232 -50.71 -7.37 -1.47
N GLY A 233 -50.06 -8.28 -0.73
CA GLY A 233 -48.79 -8.87 -1.13
C GLY A 233 -47.60 -7.90 -1.06
N ILE A 234 -47.71 -6.85 -0.25
CA ILE A 234 -46.68 -5.81 -0.08
C ILE A 234 -45.87 -6.09 1.18
N GLY A 235 -44.55 -6.30 1.01
CA GLY A 235 -43.62 -6.47 2.11
C GLY A 235 -43.27 -5.11 2.73
N HIS A 236 -43.64 -4.90 4.00
CA HIS A 236 -43.23 -3.71 4.75
C HIS A 236 -41.85 -3.91 5.38
N ILE A 237 -40.97 -2.93 5.16
CA ILE A 237 -39.67 -2.77 5.80
C ILE A 237 -39.77 -1.54 6.70
N GLU A 238 -39.63 -1.76 8.01
CA GLU A 238 -39.72 -0.70 9.02
C GLU A 238 -38.42 0.10 9.06
N LEU A 239 -38.38 1.20 8.32
CA LEU A 239 -37.23 2.10 8.20
C LEU A 239 -37.69 3.47 7.70
N TYR A 240 -37.07 4.56 8.16
CA TYR A 240 -37.35 5.88 7.61
C TYR A 240 -36.71 6.04 6.23
N GLY A 241 -37.28 6.91 5.39
CA GLY A 241 -36.83 7.11 4.01
C GLY A 241 -35.36 7.55 3.92
N GLU A 242 -34.94 8.44 4.82
CA GLU A 242 -33.56 8.92 4.91
C GLU A 242 -32.56 7.80 5.25
N ASP A 243 -32.86 7.00 6.27
CA ASP A 243 -32.04 5.85 6.66
C ASP A 243 -31.95 4.82 5.52
N PHE A 244 -33.05 4.61 4.80
CA PHE A 244 -33.09 3.70 3.66
C PHE A 244 -32.17 4.16 2.53
N VAL A 245 -32.25 5.44 2.15
CA VAL A 245 -31.41 6.00 1.07
C VAL A 245 -29.94 5.97 1.47
N THR A 246 -29.62 6.35 2.72
CA THR A 246 -28.25 6.29 3.24
C THR A 246 -27.70 4.86 3.20
N GLY A 247 -28.48 3.88 3.69
CA GLY A 247 -28.09 2.46 3.65
C GLY A 247 -27.98 1.91 2.23
N LEU A 248 -28.84 2.36 1.30
CA LEU A 248 -28.80 1.96 -0.10
C LEU A 248 -27.51 2.46 -0.78
N ILE A 249 -27.14 3.72 -0.56
CA ILE A 249 -25.90 4.29 -1.09
C ILE A 249 -24.69 3.51 -0.58
N ALA A 250 -24.63 3.23 0.72
CA ALA A 250 -23.54 2.43 1.29
C ALA A 250 -23.50 1.02 0.67
N ASN A 251 -24.67 0.38 0.48
CA ASN A 251 -24.75 -0.93 -0.14
C ASN A 251 -24.28 -0.91 -1.61
N ILE A 252 -24.64 0.12 -2.38
CA ILE A 252 -24.18 0.25 -3.77
C ILE A 252 -22.67 0.54 -3.79
N LYS A 253 -22.13 1.41 -2.93
CA LYS A 253 -20.68 1.66 -2.83
C LYS A 253 -19.86 0.40 -2.53
N GLU A 254 -20.41 -0.50 -1.70
CA GLU A 254 -19.80 -1.79 -1.37
C GLU A 254 -19.82 -2.79 -2.54
N ASN A 255 -20.70 -2.63 -3.54
CA ASN A 255 -20.93 -3.66 -4.54
C ASN A 255 -20.79 -3.19 -6.01
N VAL A 256 -20.85 -1.89 -6.31
CA VAL A 256 -20.98 -1.38 -7.69
C VAL A 256 -19.85 -1.83 -8.62
N VAL A 257 -18.61 -1.94 -8.12
CA VAL A 257 -17.47 -2.43 -8.89
C VAL A 257 -17.61 -3.92 -9.21
N ALA A 258 -17.99 -4.72 -8.21
CA ALA A 258 -18.23 -6.15 -8.36
C ALA A 258 -19.46 -6.43 -9.25
N ASP A 259 -20.54 -5.67 -9.08
CA ASP A 259 -21.76 -5.77 -9.88
C ASP A 259 -21.51 -5.46 -11.35
N HIS A 260 -20.67 -4.46 -11.63
CA HIS A 260 -20.26 -4.15 -12.99
C HIS A 260 -19.45 -5.31 -13.59
N LYS A 261 -18.46 -5.82 -12.84
CA LYS A 261 -17.63 -6.96 -13.25
C LYS A 261 -18.45 -8.23 -13.51
N GLN A 262 -19.51 -8.46 -12.74
CA GLN A 262 -20.42 -9.60 -12.88
C GLN A 262 -21.55 -9.39 -13.91
N GLY A 263 -21.66 -8.19 -14.50
CA GLY A 263 -22.72 -7.85 -15.44
C GLY A 263 -24.11 -7.69 -14.81
N PHE A 264 -24.19 -7.47 -13.49
CA PHE A 264 -25.44 -7.18 -12.78
C PHE A 264 -25.93 -5.75 -12.98
N THR A 265 -25.01 -4.81 -13.19
CA THR A 265 -25.31 -3.42 -13.53
C THR A 265 -24.56 -3.02 -14.80
N ASP A 266 -25.16 -2.19 -15.64
CA ASP A 266 -24.51 -1.73 -16.87
C ASP A 266 -23.43 -0.66 -16.60
N THR A 267 -22.51 -0.51 -17.56
CA THR A 267 -21.37 0.41 -17.46
C THR A 267 -21.79 1.85 -17.17
N GLN A 268 -22.88 2.31 -17.80
CA GLN A 268 -23.33 3.70 -17.66
C GLN A 268 -23.95 3.92 -16.28
N THR A 269 -24.76 2.98 -15.78
CA THR A 269 -25.33 3.05 -14.42
C THR A 269 -24.22 3.11 -13.38
N ALA A 270 -23.24 2.21 -13.45
CA ALA A 270 -22.11 2.18 -12.51
C ALA A 270 -21.30 3.48 -12.56
N GLN A 271 -20.97 3.96 -13.77
CA GLN A 271 -20.22 5.20 -13.96
C GLN A 271 -20.99 6.42 -13.44
N ASP A 272 -22.28 6.54 -13.75
CA ASP A 272 -23.13 7.64 -13.29
C ASP A 272 -23.22 7.66 -11.76
N PHE A 273 -23.35 6.49 -11.12
CA PHE A 273 -23.36 6.40 -9.65
C PHE A 273 -22.05 6.90 -9.06
N ILE A 274 -20.91 6.37 -9.54
CA ILE A 274 -19.60 6.69 -9.00
C ILE A 274 -19.25 8.17 -9.20
N THR A 275 -19.50 8.69 -10.41
CA THR A 275 -19.22 10.10 -10.74
C THR A 275 -20.09 11.09 -9.95
N GLY A 276 -21.26 10.67 -9.48
CA GLY A 276 -22.10 11.45 -8.57
C GLY A 276 -21.44 11.76 -7.21
N PHE A 277 -20.36 11.07 -6.84
CA PHE A 277 -19.58 11.32 -5.62
C PHE A 277 -18.24 12.01 -5.91
N ASP A 278 -18.16 12.85 -6.94
CA ASP A 278 -16.96 13.59 -7.36
C ASP A 278 -15.76 12.69 -7.69
N MET A 279 -16.05 11.52 -8.26
CA MET A 279 -15.04 10.54 -8.69
C MET A 279 -14.91 10.49 -10.22
N GLN A 280 -13.70 10.23 -10.69
CA GLN A 280 -13.39 9.86 -12.07
C GLN A 280 -13.10 8.35 -12.16
N VAL A 281 -13.59 7.74 -13.24
CA VAL A 281 -13.52 6.29 -13.46
C VAL A 281 -12.77 6.02 -14.76
N LYS A 282 -11.78 5.13 -14.72
CA LYS A 282 -11.14 4.58 -15.92
C LYS A 282 -11.69 3.18 -16.16
N ILE A 283 -12.17 2.93 -17.38
CA ILE A 283 -12.76 1.66 -17.79
C ILE A 283 -11.92 1.12 -18.94
N GLU A 284 -11.53 -0.15 -18.85
CA GLU A 284 -10.85 -0.86 -19.94
C GLU A 284 -11.76 -1.95 -20.50
N ALA A 285 -11.75 -2.08 -21.82
CA ALA A 285 -12.53 -3.09 -22.52
C ALA A 285 -11.61 -4.25 -22.92
N THR A 286 -12.00 -5.46 -22.54
CA THR A 286 -11.46 -6.71 -23.08
C THR A 286 -12.39 -7.24 -24.17
N LYS A 287 -12.05 -8.38 -24.80
CA LYS A 287 -12.91 -9.00 -25.82
C LYS A 287 -14.28 -9.42 -25.30
N GLU A 288 -14.41 -9.66 -23.99
CA GLU A 288 -15.60 -10.30 -23.40
C GLU A 288 -16.30 -9.41 -22.37
N MET A 289 -15.61 -8.43 -21.78
CA MET A 289 -16.15 -7.59 -20.71
C MET A 289 -15.47 -6.22 -20.62
N THR A 290 -16.17 -5.25 -20.04
CA THR A 290 -15.57 -3.99 -19.56
C THR A 290 -15.26 -4.10 -18.07
N GLU A 291 -14.15 -3.53 -17.64
CA GLU A 291 -13.72 -3.54 -16.24
C GLU A 291 -13.35 -2.13 -15.77
N ILE A 292 -13.77 -1.78 -14.56
CA ILE A 292 -13.35 -0.56 -13.89
C ILE A 292 -11.94 -0.80 -13.32
N VAL A 293 -10.93 -0.20 -13.94
CA VAL A 293 -9.52 -0.42 -13.57
C VAL A 293 -8.95 0.65 -12.64
N SER A 294 -9.65 1.78 -12.50
CA SER A 294 -9.21 2.86 -11.61
C SER A 294 -10.38 3.75 -11.18
N LEU A 295 -10.32 4.15 -9.91
CA LEU A 295 -11.16 5.18 -9.29
C LEU A 295 -10.26 6.24 -8.66
N GLN A 296 -10.55 7.51 -8.90
CA GLN A 296 -9.83 8.65 -8.29
C GLN A 296 -10.79 9.81 -8.06
N LYS A 297 -10.50 10.70 -7.11
CA LYS A 297 -11.25 11.96 -7.01
C LYS A 297 -11.01 12.84 -8.24
N VAL A 298 -12.03 13.58 -8.65
CA VAL A 298 -11.92 14.59 -9.72
C VAL A 298 -10.92 15.68 -9.35
N SER A 299 -10.84 16.03 -8.06
CA SER A 299 -9.86 16.98 -7.54
C SER A 299 -9.37 16.60 -6.15
N GLY A 300 -8.08 16.89 -5.89
CA GLY A 300 -7.42 16.59 -4.61
C GLY A 300 -6.89 15.15 -4.50
N PRO A 301 -6.26 14.81 -3.36
CA PRO A 301 -5.75 13.47 -3.10
C PRO A 301 -6.90 12.46 -2.97
N THR A 302 -6.69 11.24 -3.46
CA THR A 302 -7.62 10.13 -3.29
C THR A 302 -7.20 9.29 -2.09
N LYS A 303 -8.12 9.03 -1.17
CA LYS A 303 -7.89 8.21 0.02
C LYS A 303 -8.02 6.73 -0.34
N HIS A 304 -6.99 5.96 0.00
CA HIS A 304 -6.94 4.52 -0.19
C HIS A 304 -6.93 3.86 1.19
N THR A 305 -7.83 2.91 1.44
CA THR A 305 -7.92 2.20 2.73
C THR A 305 -7.92 0.70 2.49
N ILE A 306 -6.98 -0.01 3.10
CA ILE A 306 -6.93 -1.47 3.05
C ILE A 306 -7.29 -1.97 4.44
N ASN A 307 -8.38 -2.73 4.53
CA ASN A 307 -8.75 -3.44 5.76
C ASN A 307 -8.49 -4.93 5.54
N PHE A 308 -7.87 -5.57 6.52
CA PHE A 308 -7.70 -7.01 6.53
C PHE A 308 -7.78 -7.55 7.96
N ALA A 309 -8.25 -8.78 8.09
CA ALA A 309 -8.21 -9.53 9.33
C ALA A 309 -7.52 -10.87 9.07
N SER A 310 -6.67 -11.31 10.00
CA SER A 310 -5.97 -12.58 9.91
C SER A 310 -5.80 -13.21 11.28
N THR A 311 -5.93 -14.53 11.31
CA THR A 311 -5.61 -15.41 12.46
C THR A 311 -4.33 -16.22 12.21
N ASP A 312 -3.70 -16.05 11.05
CA ASP A 312 -2.45 -16.71 10.67
C ASP A 312 -1.27 -16.08 11.42
N THR A 313 -0.55 -16.88 12.20
CA THR A 313 0.55 -16.39 13.03
C THR A 313 1.72 -15.88 12.18
N ALA A 314 2.03 -16.55 11.07
CA ALA A 314 3.11 -16.14 10.17
C ALA A 314 2.81 -14.77 9.52
N PHE A 315 1.56 -14.53 9.12
CA PHE A 315 1.09 -13.22 8.66
C PHE A 315 1.28 -12.15 9.74
N ILE A 316 0.80 -12.41 10.96
CA ILE A 316 0.88 -11.45 12.07
C ILE A 316 2.32 -11.10 12.40
N ASP A 317 3.21 -12.09 12.43
CA ASP A 317 4.63 -11.89 12.73
C ASP A 317 5.33 -11.12 11.60
N SER A 318 5.05 -11.46 10.34
CA SER A 318 5.56 -10.73 9.18
C SER A 318 5.07 -9.28 9.16
N TYR A 319 3.80 -9.04 9.50
CA TYR A 319 3.24 -7.69 9.60
C TYR A 319 3.92 -6.88 10.70
N LYS A 320 4.10 -7.45 11.90
CA LYS A 320 4.81 -6.78 13.01
C LYS A 320 6.25 -6.45 12.64
N GLN A 321 6.94 -7.35 11.95
CA GLN A 321 8.30 -7.09 11.45
C GLN A 321 8.29 -5.93 10.46
N PHE A 322 7.34 -5.87 9.54
CA PHE A 322 7.21 -4.77 8.58
C PHE A 322 6.78 -3.44 9.22
N SER A 323 5.79 -3.43 10.12
CA SER A 323 5.22 -2.21 10.67
C SER A 323 6.14 -1.56 11.71
N ASN A 324 6.92 -2.36 12.43
CA ASN A 324 7.72 -1.91 13.57
C ASN A 324 9.23 -1.94 13.31
N SER A 325 9.68 -2.44 12.16
CA SER A 325 11.09 -2.49 11.79
C SER A 325 11.30 -2.45 10.28
N TYR A 326 12.54 -2.27 9.84
CA TYR A 326 12.93 -2.41 8.44
C TYR A 326 13.59 -3.78 8.13
N ALA A 327 13.46 -4.76 9.02
CA ALA A 327 14.01 -6.10 8.82
C ALA A 327 13.45 -6.77 7.55
N SER A 328 12.18 -6.51 7.23
CA SER A 328 11.60 -6.83 5.92
C SER A 328 11.02 -5.55 5.31
N PRO A 329 11.65 -4.97 4.26
CA PRO A 329 11.13 -3.76 3.62
C PRO A 329 9.86 -4.02 2.80
N VAL A 330 9.49 -5.29 2.63
CA VAL A 330 8.29 -5.72 1.91
C VAL A 330 7.48 -6.66 2.79
N PHE A 331 6.21 -6.34 3.00
CA PHE A 331 5.21 -7.22 3.58
C PHE A 331 4.44 -7.92 2.47
N LYS A 332 4.52 -9.25 2.43
CA LYS A 332 3.89 -10.09 1.40
C LYS A 332 2.92 -11.04 2.06
N PHE A 333 1.72 -11.16 1.50
CA PHE A 333 0.72 -12.10 1.99
C PHE A 333 -0.20 -12.58 0.86
N THR A 334 -0.82 -13.73 1.07
CA THR A 334 -1.77 -14.34 0.14
C THR A 334 -3.19 -14.31 0.71
N ALA A 335 -4.20 -14.45 -0.15
CA ALA A 335 -5.58 -14.51 0.29
C ALA A 335 -5.86 -15.64 1.31
N ALA A 336 -5.13 -16.76 1.20
CA ALA A 336 -5.28 -17.90 2.10
C ALA A 336 -4.93 -17.60 3.57
N GLN A 337 -4.16 -16.54 3.82
CA GLN A 337 -3.77 -16.10 5.16
C GLN A 337 -4.77 -15.11 5.78
N LEU A 338 -5.82 -14.71 5.05
CA LEU A 338 -6.77 -13.69 5.47
C LEU A 338 -8.12 -14.31 5.80
N ASN A 339 -8.75 -13.82 6.86
CA ASN A 339 -10.16 -14.06 7.17
C ASN A 339 -11.05 -13.05 6.46
N GLU A 340 -10.58 -11.80 6.36
CA GLU A 340 -11.29 -10.70 5.70
C GLU A 340 -10.29 -9.84 4.94
N PHE A 341 -10.71 -9.31 3.79
CA PHE A 341 -9.94 -8.32 3.02
C PHE A 341 -10.90 -7.40 2.26
N SER A 342 -10.66 -6.10 2.37
CA SER A 342 -11.32 -5.09 1.55
C SER A 342 -10.33 -3.99 1.19
N PHE A 343 -10.25 -3.65 -0.08
CA PHE A 343 -9.58 -2.44 -0.53
C PHE A 343 -10.61 -1.41 -0.96
N LEU A 344 -10.66 -0.31 -0.23
CA LEU A 344 -11.56 0.81 -0.43
C LEU A 344 -10.81 1.97 -1.10
N ILE A 345 -11.44 2.57 -2.10
CA ILE A 345 -11.05 3.86 -2.67
C ILE A 345 -12.14 4.86 -2.29
N GLU A 346 -11.78 5.86 -1.47
CA GLU A 346 -12.72 6.65 -0.67
C GLU A 346 -13.61 5.71 0.16
N ASP A 347 -14.89 5.57 -0.21
CA ASP A 347 -15.85 4.67 0.42
C ASP A 347 -16.28 3.52 -0.51
N PHE A 348 -15.75 3.44 -1.72
CA PHE A 348 -16.10 2.42 -2.71
C PHE A 348 -15.23 1.19 -2.50
N LYS A 349 -15.86 0.02 -2.36
CA LYS A 349 -15.11 -1.23 -2.38
C LYS A 349 -14.65 -1.52 -3.78
N PHE A 350 -13.34 -1.47 -3.95
CA PHE A 350 -12.68 -1.68 -5.23
C PHE A 350 -12.25 -3.14 -5.43
N MET A 351 -11.74 -3.77 -4.37
CA MET A 351 -11.36 -5.20 -4.39
C MET A 351 -11.75 -5.90 -3.09
N GLY A 352 -12.19 -7.16 -3.20
CA GLY A 352 -12.42 -8.08 -2.10
C GLY A 352 -11.36 -9.18 -2.01
N ILE A 353 -11.53 -10.10 -1.06
CA ILE A 353 -10.63 -11.23 -0.84
C ILE A 353 -10.50 -12.14 -2.07
N ASP A 354 -11.58 -12.30 -2.83
CA ASP A 354 -11.64 -13.15 -4.02
C ASP A 354 -10.91 -12.54 -5.23
N ASP A 355 -10.58 -11.25 -5.18
CA ASP A 355 -9.89 -10.53 -6.26
C ASP A 355 -8.36 -10.58 -6.14
N ILE A 356 -7.82 -11.11 -5.03
CA ILE A 356 -6.38 -11.09 -4.75
C ILE A 356 -5.79 -12.51 -4.73
N ALA A 357 -4.68 -12.71 -5.45
CA ALA A 357 -3.85 -13.91 -5.27
C ALA A 357 -2.77 -13.65 -4.20
N GLN A 358 -2.08 -12.52 -4.34
CA GLN A 358 -1.02 -12.05 -3.47
C GLN A 358 -1.05 -10.53 -3.41
N PHE A 359 -0.77 -9.98 -2.24
CA PHE A 359 -0.62 -8.55 -2.03
C PHE A 359 0.76 -8.24 -1.45
N ASN A 360 1.37 -7.14 -1.91
CA ASN A 360 2.71 -6.72 -1.48
C ASN A 360 2.66 -5.24 -1.06
N ILE A 361 3.00 -4.97 0.20
CA ILE A 361 3.16 -3.61 0.73
C ILE A 361 4.65 -3.39 0.94
N MET A 362 5.19 -2.25 0.54
CA MET A 362 6.62 -1.95 0.72
C MET A 362 6.82 -0.56 1.31
N HIS A 363 7.88 -0.41 2.10
CA HIS A 363 8.29 0.90 2.59
C HIS A 363 8.87 1.72 1.43
N GLU A 364 8.42 2.97 1.31
CA GLU A 364 9.04 3.91 0.39
C GLU A 364 10.47 4.23 0.86
N SER A 365 11.38 4.36 -0.10
CA SER A 365 12.79 4.65 0.17
C SER A 365 13.27 5.81 -0.71
N ARG A 366 14.21 6.58 -0.18
CA ARG A 366 14.93 7.62 -0.94
C ARG A 366 16.27 7.07 -1.38
N LYS A 367 16.54 7.09 -2.69
CA LYS A 367 17.77 6.57 -3.29
C LYS A 367 18.56 7.66 -3.99
N GLY A 368 19.87 7.48 -4.08
CA GLY A 368 20.74 8.39 -4.83
C GLY A 368 22.20 7.98 -4.78
N LYS A 369 23.06 8.89 -5.21
CA LYS A 369 24.51 8.74 -5.13
C LYS A 369 25.12 9.92 -4.40
N VAL A 370 26.11 9.63 -3.56
CA VAL A 370 26.89 10.63 -2.84
C VAL A 370 28.38 10.40 -3.01
N LYS A 371 29.15 11.48 -2.82
CA LYS A 371 30.59 11.43 -2.59
C LYS A 371 30.86 11.66 -1.11
N ILE A 372 31.60 10.75 -0.51
CA ILE A 372 32.00 10.81 0.91
C ILE A 372 33.45 11.26 0.97
N VAL A 373 33.72 12.37 1.66
CA VAL A 373 35.07 12.94 1.79
C VAL A 373 35.47 12.99 3.26
N PHE A 374 36.69 12.54 3.55
CA PHE A 374 37.36 12.72 4.84
C PHE A 374 38.43 13.81 4.64
N PRO A 375 38.10 15.10 4.89
CA PRO A 375 38.92 16.24 4.44
C PRO A 375 40.31 16.26 5.08
N GLU A 376 40.42 15.84 6.34
CA GLU A 376 41.69 15.82 7.09
C GLU A 376 42.64 14.72 6.62
N ASP A 377 42.09 13.61 6.12
CA ASP A 377 42.85 12.41 5.74
C ASP A 377 43.03 12.27 4.22
N LYS A 378 42.55 13.26 3.43
CA LYS A 378 42.62 13.31 1.96
C LYS A 378 42.02 12.08 1.26
N LEU A 379 41.05 11.42 1.89
CA LEU A 379 40.31 10.30 1.30
C LEU A 379 38.98 10.80 0.74
N ALA A 380 38.67 10.41 -0.50
CA ALA A 380 37.37 10.65 -1.11
C ALA A 380 36.86 9.39 -1.79
N ILE A 381 35.66 8.96 -1.39
CA ILE A 381 34.95 7.82 -1.96
C ILE A 381 33.82 8.36 -2.83
N GLU A 382 33.91 8.12 -4.13
CA GLU A 382 32.93 8.59 -5.11
C GLU A 382 31.91 7.51 -5.44
N ASN A 383 30.73 7.94 -5.92
CA ASN A 383 29.66 7.06 -6.39
C ASN A 383 29.15 6.06 -5.34
N VAL A 384 29.08 6.46 -4.08
CA VAL A 384 28.43 5.65 -3.03
C VAL A 384 26.92 5.73 -3.25
N CYS A 385 26.30 4.60 -3.57
CA CYS A 385 24.86 4.51 -3.69
C CYS A 385 24.26 4.47 -2.28
N TYR A 386 23.19 5.24 -2.04
CA TYR A 386 22.47 5.18 -0.77
C TYR A 386 21.00 4.83 -0.98
N GLU A 387 20.39 4.19 0.01
CA GLU A 387 18.96 3.96 0.13
C GLU A 387 18.54 4.20 1.58
N VAL A 388 17.61 5.14 1.80
CA VAL A 388 17.17 5.56 3.15
C VAL A 388 15.67 5.30 3.32
N PHE A 389 15.32 4.57 4.37
CA PHE A 389 13.94 4.33 4.80
C PHE A 389 13.65 5.08 6.10
N SER A 390 12.60 5.90 6.10
CA SER A 390 12.23 6.77 7.23
C SER A 390 10.72 6.86 7.45
N GLY A 391 9.95 5.85 7.01
CA GLY A 391 8.49 5.80 7.13
C GLY A 391 7.97 5.41 8.51
N ILE A 392 8.77 4.73 9.32
CA ILE A 392 8.42 4.31 10.69
C ILE A 392 8.88 5.39 11.68
N PRO A 393 7.96 5.98 12.48
CA PRO A 393 8.32 6.98 13.48
C PRO A 393 9.40 6.48 14.45
N GLY A 394 10.45 7.28 14.66
CA GLY A 394 11.56 6.94 15.55
C GLY A 394 12.58 5.94 15.00
N LYS A 395 12.40 5.41 13.77
CA LYS A 395 13.33 4.47 13.14
C LYS A 395 13.85 4.95 11.79
N LEU A 396 15.13 4.69 11.54
CA LEU A 396 15.81 5.06 10.30
C LEU A 396 16.73 3.92 9.85
N LEU A 397 16.53 3.43 8.62
CA LEU A 397 17.46 2.49 7.99
C LEU A 397 18.21 3.19 6.86
N ILE A 398 19.54 3.18 6.94
CA ILE A 398 20.44 3.72 5.91
C ILE A 398 21.25 2.57 5.33
N LYS A 399 21.06 2.29 4.05
CA LYS A 399 21.90 1.35 3.29
C LYS A 399 22.86 2.14 2.41
N LEU A 400 24.13 1.78 2.44
CA LEU A 400 25.16 2.30 1.54
C LEU A 400 25.75 1.13 0.75
N ASP A 401 25.94 1.33 -0.56
CA ASP A 401 26.67 0.43 -1.44
C ASP A 401 27.86 1.17 -2.05
N TYR A 402 29.04 0.56 -1.96
CA TYR A 402 30.24 1.01 -2.64
C TYR A 402 30.91 -0.17 -3.33
N GLN A 403 30.81 -0.24 -4.67
CA GLN A 403 31.46 -1.28 -5.47
C GLN A 403 31.08 -2.70 -5.01
N GLY A 404 29.82 -2.89 -4.60
CA GLY A 404 29.28 -4.15 -4.10
C GLY A 404 29.57 -4.45 -2.63
N PHE A 405 30.32 -3.60 -1.91
CA PHE A 405 30.32 -3.63 -0.45
C PHE A 405 29.06 -2.94 0.06
N THR A 406 28.23 -3.66 0.81
CA THR A 406 27.04 -3.08 1.43
C THR A 406 27.28 -2.84 2.92
N ILE A 407 26.74 -1.74 3.43
CA ILE A 407 26.60 -1.50 4.87
C ILE A 407 25.21 -0.96 5.15
N ALA A 408 24.52 -1.57 6.10
CA ALA A 408 23.20 -1.15 6.55
C ALA A 408 23.30 -0.69 8.02
N PHE A 409 22.86 0.54 8.29
CA PHE A 409 22.72 1.09 9.62
C PHE A 409 21.23 1.14 9.98
N ASP A 410 20.84 0.43 11.04
CA ASP A 410 19.50 0.50 11.65
C ASP A 410 19.58 1.36 12.91
N LEU A 411 18.88 2.51 12.88
CA LEU A 411 18.89 3.49 13.95
C LEU A 411 17.52 3.55 14.61
N GLU A 412 17.49 3.48 15.93
CA GLU A 412 16.28 3.55 16.76
C GLU A 412 16.43 4.62 17.84
N ILE A 413 15.51 5.58 17.87
CA ILE A 413 15.44 6.61 18.92
C ILE A 413 14.86 5.97 20.19
N GLN A 414 15.59 6.05 21.30
CA GLN A 414 15.20 5.53 22.60
C GLN A 414 14.40 6.57 23.40
N GLU A 415 13.65 6.12 24.41
CA GLU A 415 12.78 6.97 25.24
C GLU A 415 13.55 8.07 25.99
N ASP A 416 14.82 7.84 26.31
CA ASP A 416 15.72 8.80 26.96
C ASP A 416 16.32 9.83 25.98
N GLY A 417 15.95 9.77 24.70
CA GLY A 417 16.52 10.59 23.63
C GLY A 417 17.83 10.06 23.06
N GLY A 418 18.33 8.92 23.54
CA GLY A 418 19.47 8.22 22.98
C GLY A 418 19.18 7.65 21.59
N ILE A 419 20.23 7.35 20.82
CA ILE A 419 20.10 6.67 19.52
C ILE A 419 20.82 5.34 19.63
N LYS A 420 20.08 4.25 19.53
CA LYS A 420 20.64 2.91 19.35
C LYS A 420 20.98 2.73 17.88
N ILE A 421 22.20 2.27 17.59
CA ILE A 421 22.67 2.01 16.23
C ILE A 421 23.11 0.55 16.15
N GLU A 422 22.48 -0.21 15.27
CA GLU A 422 22.93 -1.53 14.85
C GLU A 422 23.40 -1.44 13.39
N PHE A 423 24.42 -2.22 13.02
CA PHE A 423 24.86 -2.24 11.63
C PHE A 423 25.28 -3.64 11.17
N SER A 424 25.17 -3.85 9.87
CA SER A 424 25.61 -5.07 9.19
C SER A 424 26.38 -4.71 7.92
N THR A 425 27.29 -5.59 7.51
CA THR A 425 28.14 -5.40 6.34
C THR A 425 28.16 -6.65 5.49
N GLU A 426 28.12 -6.51 4.18
CA GLU A 426 28.31 -7.62 3.23
C GLU A 426 29.42 -7.28 2.24
N GLU A 427 30.23 -8.29 1.90
CA GLU A 427 31.26 -8.17 0.87
C GLU A 427 30.65 -8.47 -0.52
N PRO A 428 31.23 -7.91 -1.60
CA PRO A 428 30.82 -8.24 -2.95
C PRO A 428 31.02 -9.73 -3.25
N GLU A 429 30.10 -10.31 -4.02
CA GLU A 429 30.15 -11.73 -4.44
C GLU A 429 31.47 -12.09 -5.15
N HIS A 430 32.05 -11.14 -5.89
CA HIS A 430 33.33 -11.30 -6.56
C HIS A 430 34.36 -10.34 -5.96
N ALA A 431 35.50 -10.87 -5.53
CA ALA A 431 36.55 -10.09 -4.88
C ALA A 431 37.08 -8.96 -5.80
N PRO A 432 36.92 -7.67 -5.44
CA PRO A 432 37.39 -6.56 -6.23
C PRO A 432 38.90 -6.34 -6.09
N ALA A 433 39.45 -5.42 -6.89
CA ALA A 433 40.85 -5.04 -6.77
C ALA A 433 41.20 -4.60 -5.33
N LYS A 434 42.40 -4.96 -4.87
CA LYS A 434 42.88 -4.68 -3.50
C LYS A 434 42.76 -3.20 -3.10
N GLN A 435 42.90 -2.26 -4.03
CA GLN A 435 42.72 -0.83 -3.76
C GLN A 435 41.28 -0.49 -3.33
N ILE A 436 40.27 -1.19 -3.85
CA ILE A 436 38.87 -1.00 -3.47
C ILE A 436 38.66 -1.49 -2.03
N TYR A 437 39.20 -2.65 -1.66
CA TYR A 437 39.20 -3.12 -0.26
C TYR A 437 39.89 -2.12 0.68
N ILE A 438 41.06 -1.60 0.30
CA ILE A 438 41.79 -0.60 1.10
C ILE A 438 40.92 0.65 1.30
N ASN A 439 40.36 1.21 0.21
CA ASN A 439 39.53 2.40 0.28
C ASN A 439 38.28 2.18 1.14
N TYR A 440 37.60 1.04 1.00
CA TYR A 440 36.41 0.69 1.79
C TYR A 440 36.75 0.56 3.28
N PHE A 441 37.73 -0.28 3.64
CA PHE A 441 38.10 -0.47 5.04
C PHE A 441 38.72 0.77 5.68
N GLN A 442 39.43 1.60 4.90
CA GLN A 442 39.92 2.89 5.37
C GLN A 442 38.76 3.85 5.65
N ALA A 443 37.77 3.95 4.76
CA ALA A 443 36.58 4.75 4.97
C ALA A 443 35.78 4.29 6.20
N MET A 444 35.61 2.98 6.37
CA MET A 444 34.96 2.40 7.56
C MET A 444 35.76 2.68 8.83
N TYR A 445 37.08 2.48 8.81
CA TYR A 445 37.94 2.84 9.93
C TYR A 445 37.77 4.31 10.32
N TYR A 446 37.82 5.24 9.38
CA TYR A 446 37.65 6.67 9.66
C TYR A 446 36.26 7.01 10.17
N LEU A 447 35.21 6.38 9.62
CA LEU A 447 33.83 6.55 10.07
C LEU A 447 33.69 6.13 11.54
N PHE A 448 34.05 4.90 11.88
CA PHE A 448 33.93 4.36 13.24
C PHE A 448 34.96 4.95 14.21
N PHE A 449 36.09 5.49 13.73
CA PHE A 449 37.03 6.20 14.59
C PHE A 449 36.52 7.58 15.01
N GLY A 450 35.50 8.11 14.33
CA GLY A 450 34.95 9.44 14.61
C GLY A 450 35.68 10.58 13.91
N LYS A 451 36.25 10.32 12.72
CA LYS A 451 36.82 11.36 11.86
C LYS A 451 35.72 12.26 11.29
N LYS A 452 36.08 13.50 10.98
CA LYS A 452 35.18 14.42 10.28
C LYS A 452 34.91 13.89 8.87
N ILE A 453 33.63 13.87 8.48
CA ILE A 453 33.13 13.41 7.19
C ILE A 453 32.34 14.53 6.52
N GLU A 454 32.48 14.68 5.21
CA GLU A 454 31.68 15.54 4.37
C GLU A 454 30.93 14.69 3.33
N ILE A 455 29.61 14.87 3.25
CA ILE A 455 28.74 14.20 2.29
C ILE A 455 28.37 15.20 1.21
N HIS A 456 28.76 14.90 -0.02
CA HIS A 456 28.53 15.72 -1.21
C HIS A 456 27.47 15.05 -2.07
N GLN A 457 26.33 15.71 -2.22
CA GLN A 457 25.21 15.25 -3.06
C GLN A 457 24.91 16.33 -4.11
N ALA A 458 24.75 15.92 -5.37
CA ALA A 458 24.48 16.86 -6.46
C ALA A 458 23.21 17.68 -6.19
N GLY A 459 23.31 19.01 -6.29
CA GLY A 459 22.19 19.93 -6.06
C GLY A 459 21.88 20.23 -4.59
N HIS A 460 22.66 19.70 -3.64
CA HIS A 460 22.47 19.95 -2.21
C HIS A 460 23.73 20.54 -1.56
N PRO A 461 23.59 21.35 -0.48
CA PRO A 461 24.72 21.82 0.30
C PRO A 461 25.54 20.67 0.88
N VAL A 462 26.85 20.85 0.96
CA VAL A 462 27.77 19.89 1.59
C VAL A 462 27.41 19.72 3.06
N GLN A 463 27.22 18.47 3.49
CA GLN A 463 26.91 18.16 4.88
C GLN A 463 28.16 17.65 5.60
N ALA A 464 28.64 18.41 6.58
CA ALA A 464 29.73 17.99 7.45
C ALA A 464 29.18 17.32 8.73
N LYS A 465 29.70 16.15 9.08
CA LYS A 465 29.36 15.40 10.30
C LYS A 465 30.63 14.89 10.98
N GLN A 466 30.52 14.55 12.25
CA GLN A 466 31.54 13.86 13.01
C GLN A 466 30.84 12.95 14.01
N PHE A 467 31.21 11.67 14.01
CA PHE A 467 30.61 10.67 14.88
C PHE A 467 31.50 10.40 16.10
N GLN A 468 30.93 9.77 17.13
CA GLN A 468 31.71 9.30 18.26
C GLN A 468 32.54 8.07 17.87
N TYR A 469 33.64 7.85 18.58
CA TYR A 469 34.45 6.66 18.43
C TYR A 469 33.64 5.39 18.76
N HIS A 470 33.89 4.34 17.99
CA HIS A 470 33.32 3.01 18.16
C HIS A 470 34.42 1.94 18.06
N GLU A 471 34.32 0.89 18.87
CA GLU A 471 35.38 -0.13 19.00
C GLU A 471 35.70 -0.89 17.71
N GLU A 472 34.70 -1.08 16.84
CA GLU A 472 34.83 -1.71 15.52
C GLU A 472 35.83 -0.98 14.59
N ALA A 473 36.21 0.27 14.88
CA ALA A 473 37.31 0.93 14.20
C ALA A 473 38.59 0.08 14.21
N GLY A 474 38.89 -0.59 15.33
CA GLY A 474 40.06 -1.47 15.44
C GLY A 474 40.02 -2.67 14.49
N ARG A 475 38.83 -3.22 14.24
CA ARG A 475 38.62 -4.32 13.28
C ARG A 475 38.90 -3.84 11.86
N PHE A 476 38.27 -2.75 11.42
CA PHE A 476 38.45 -2.21 10.07
C PHE A 476 39.91 -1.78 9.80
N LYS A 477 40.60 -1.22 10.81
CA LYS A 477 42.03 -0.92 10.72
C LYS A 477 42.87 -2.17 10.41
N LYS A 478 42.64 -3.27 11.15
CA LYS A 478 43.36 -4.54 10.93
C LYS A 478 43.10 -5.11 9.53
N LEU A 479 41.86 -5.04 9.05
CA LEU A 479 41.49 -5.49 7.70
C LEU A 479 42.22 -4.66 6.64
N MET A 480 42.18 -3.33 6.75
CA MET A 480 42.90 -2.40 5.87
C MET A 480 44.42 -2.70 5.84
N GLU A 481 45.05 -2.87 7.01
CA GLU A 481 46.49 -3.16 7.14
C GLU A 481 46.89 -4.49 6.45
N ARG A 482 46.00 -5.49 6.43
CA ARG A 482 46.24 -6.75 5.72
C ARG A 482 46.33 -6.54 4.20
N TYR A 483 45.39 -5.80 3.61
CA TYR A 483 45.44 -5.51 2.17
C TYR A 483 46.61 -4.60 1.79
N LEU A 484 46.98 -3.64 2.65
CA LEU A 484 48.21 -2.86 2.47
C LEU A 484 49.45 -3.76 2.48
N SER A 485 49.52 -4.74 3.37
CA SER A 485 50.63 -5.71 3.43
C SER A 485 50.70 -6.55 2.15
N LEU A 486 49.57 -7.00 1.59
CA LEU A 486 49.55 -7.69 0.28
C LEU A 486 50.14 -6.82 -0.83
N VAL A 487 49.79 -5.53 -0.89
CA VAL A 487 50.36 -4.59 -1.88
C VAL A 487 51.88 -4.41 -1.67
N GLN A 488 52.34 -4.36 -0.41
CA GLN A 488 53.77 -4.27 -0.12
C GLN A 488 54.53 -5.55 -0.52
N ILE A 489 53.93 -6.72 -0.32
CA ILE A 489 54.48 -8.02 -0.78
C ILE A 489 54.60 -8.02 -2.31
N GLU A 490 53.54 -7.68 -3.04
CA GLU A 490 53.57 -7.57 -4.50
C GLU A 490 54.70 -6.66 -4.99
N LYS A 491 54.85 -5.48 -4.37
CA LYS A 491 55.89 -4.52 -4.72
C LYS A 491 57.30 -5.04 -4.40
N LYS A 492 57.51 -5.62 -3.22
CA LYS A 492 58.84 -6.11 -2.78
C LYS A 492 59.32 -7.27 -3.64
N PHE A 493 58.42 -8.21 -3.95
CA PHE A 493 58.76 -9.43 -4.68
C PHE A 493 58.49 -9.38 -6.18
N LYS A 494 57.91 -8.27 -6.67
CA LYS A 494 57.53 -8.05 -8.08
C LYS A 494 56.59 -9.14 -8.61
N VAL A 495 55.58 -9.48 -7.81
CA VAL A 495 54.53 -10.46 -8.14
C VAL A 495 53.16 -9.77 -8.19
N LYS A 496 52.20 -10.34 -8.91
CA LYS A 496 50.81 -9.89 -8.92
C LYS A 496 49.93 -10.99 -8.32
N LEU A 497 49.41 -10.74 -7.13
CA LEU A 497 48.48 -11.62 -6.43
C LEU A 497 47.06 -11.39 -6.94
N PRO A 498 46.25 -12.45 -7.08
CA PRO A 498 44.86 -12.32 -7.50
C PRO A 498 44.04 -11.48 -6.48
N PRO A 499 42.95 -10.82 -6.93
CA PRO A 499 41.91 -10.34 -6.03
C PRO A 499 41.34 -11.50 -5.21
N VAL A 500 41.22 -11.31 -3.90
CA VAL A 500 40.70 -12.36 -3.00
C VAL A 500 40.16 -11.70 -1.73
N SER A 501 39.13 -12.29 -1.13
CA SER A 501 38.73 -11.91 0.23
C SER A 501 39.69 -12.56 1.24
N ILE A 502 40.15 -11.78 2.21
CA ILE A 502 41.00 -12.31 3.29
C ILE A 502 40.31 -13.36 4.18
N TYR A 503 38.99 -13.48 4.08
CA TYR A 503 38.23 -14.53 4.75
C TYR A 503 38.35 -15.88 4.03
N ASP A 504 38.75 -15.88 2.75
CA ASP A 504 38.96 -17.09 1.94
C ASP A 504 40.38 -17.66 2.05
N PHE A 505 41.24 -17.06 2.89
CA PHE A 505 42.61 -17.53 3.07
C PHE A 505 42.63 -18.92 3.72
N THR A 506 43.29 -19.87 3.07
CA THR A 506 43.62 -21.15 3.68
C THR A 506 44.60 -20.97 4.84
N ASP A 507 44.77 -21.98 5.70
CA ASP A 507 45.76 -21.91 6.77
C ASP A 507 47.21 -21.84 6.24
N GLU A 508 47.45 -22.39 5.06
CA GLU A 508 48.72 -22.25 4.33
C GLU A 508 48.92 -20.81 3.86
N ASP A 509 47.89 -20.18 3.27
CA ASP A 509 47.94 -18.77 2.86
C ASP A 509 48.18 -17.85 4.05
N LYS A 510 47.54 -18.12 5.21
CA LYS A 510 47.79 -17.33 6.43
C LYS A 510 49.23 -17.44 6.89
N LYS A 511 49.81 -18.65 6.92
CA LYS A 511 51.22 -18.86 7.29
C LYS A 511 52.16 -18.15 6.30
N ALA A 512 51.93 -18.34 5.00
CA ALA A 512 52.72 -17.71 3.95
C ALA A 512 52.63 -16.18 4.01
N PHE A 513 51.42 -15.64 4.14
CA PHE A 513 51.17 -14.21 4.29
C PHE A 513 51.88 -13.63 5.52
N ASN A 514 51.81 -14.29 6.68
CA ASN A 514 52.48 -13.83 7.89
C ASN A 514 54.00 -13.82 7.73
N LYS A 515 54.56 -14.89 7.15
CA LYS A 515 56.00 -14.99 6.85
C LYS A 515 56.45 -13.88 5.89
N LEU A 516 55.76 -13.72 4.76
CA LEU A 516 56.05 -12.68 3.78
C LEU A 516 55.89 -11.27 4.34
N SER A 517 54.85 -11.03 5.15
CA SER A 517 54.63 -9.73 5.81
C SER A 517 55.75 -9.41 6.79
N ALA A 518 56.22 -10.39 7.56
CA ALA A 518 57.37 -10.22 8.46
C ALA A 518 58.64 -9.89 7.67
N LEU A 519 58.89 -10.61 6.58
CA LEU A 519 60.05 -10.38 5.71
C LEU A 519 60.04 -8.98 5.07
N VAL A 520 58.88 -8.50 4.62
CA VAL A 520 58.75 -7.15 4.06
C VAL A 520 58.96 -6.08 5.13
N LYS A 521 58.45 -6.30 6.34
CA LYS A 521 58.47 -5.30 7.43
C LYS A 521 59.78 -5.25 8.20
N TYR A 522 60.38 -6.40 8.48
CA TYR A 522 61.54 -6.54 9.36
C TYR A 522 62.80 -7.02 8.65
N GLY A 523 62.69 -7.50 7.41
CA GLY A 523 63.80 -8.09 6.65
C GLY A 523 64.07 -9.57 6.97
N TYR A 524 63.48 -10.09 8.05
CA TYR A 524 63.61 -11.47 8.51
C TYR A 524 62.27 -12.02 9.00
N HIS A 525 62.20 -13.35 9.15
CA HIS A 525 61.10 -14.05 9.78
C HIS A 525 61.68 -14.95 10.87
N SER A 526 61.18 -14.86 12.10
CA SER A 526 61.62 -15.72 13.19
C SER A 526 60.52 -16.67 13.64
N VAL A 527 60.92 -17.91 13.97
CA VAL A 527 60.01 -18.95 14.46
C VAL A 527 60.62 -19.53 15.72
N LYS A 528 59.81 -19.67 16.78
CA LYS A 528 60.20 -20.45 17.95
C LYS A 528 59.97 -21.92 17.61
N ASP A 529 61.05 -22.68 17.54
CA ASP A 529 61.04 -24.09 17.15
C ASP A 529 61.83 -24.91 18.20
N PRO A 530 61.12 -25.56 19.14
CA PRO A 530 61.75 -26.41 20.15
C PRO A 530 62.37 -27.69 19.58
N GLU A 531 61.98 -28.12 18.38
CA GLU A 531 62.51 -29.32 17.72
C GLU A 531 63.81 -29.03 16.96
N GLY A 532 64.02 -27.76 16.59
CA GLY A 532 65.25 -27.27 15.98
C GLY A 532 65.37 -27.55 14.49
N LEU A 533 66.50 -27.17 13.91
CA LEU A 533 66.79 -27.35 12.49
C LEU A 533 67.49 -28.68 12.25
N THR A 534 66.89 -29.58 11.47
CA THR A 534 67.56 -30.80 11.01
C THR A 534 68.20 -30.58 9.65
N ILE A 535 69.50 -30.84 9.56
CA ILE A 535 70.32 -30.68 8.35
C ILE A 535 70.81 -32.06 7.94
N ALA A 536 70.68 -32.41 6.68
CA ALA A 536 71.24 -33.63 6.09
C ALA A 536 72.18 -33.29 4.95
N ASP A 537 73.47 -33.57 5.09
CA ASP A 537 74.49 -33.31 4.06
C ASP A 537 75.62 -34.36 4.14
N GLN A 538 75.66 -35.26 3.15
CA GLN A 538 76.63 -36.35 3.08
C GLN A 538 78.09 -35.88 2.97
N ILE A 539 78.34 -34.69 2.46
CA ILE A 539 79.69 -34.18 2.15
C ILE A 539 80.28 -33.45 3.36
N TYR A 540 79.48 -32.67 4.06
CA TYR A 540 79.95 -31.79 5.14
C TYR A 540 79.63 -32.29 6.55
N TYR A 541 78.87 -33.38 6.70
CA TYR A 541 78.43 -33.93 7.98
C TYR A 541 79.50 -33.96 9.08
N SER A 542 80.61 -34.67 8.86
CA SER A 542 81.67 -34.83 9.87
C SER A 542 82.37 -33.49 10.18
N LYS A 543 82.59 -32.66 9.16
CA LYS A 543 83.20 -31.32 9.33
C LYS A 543 82.30 -30.37 10.11
N MET A 544 80.99 -30.44 9.91
CA MET A 544 80.02 -29.64 10.65
C MET A 544 80.02 -30.03 12.13
N ILE A 545 80.02 -31.33 12.45
CA ILE A 545 80.06 -31.79 13.84
C ILE A 545 81.34 -31.34 14.55
N GLU A 546 82.49 -31.42 13.90
CA GLU A 546 83.77 -30.94 14.47
C GLU A 546 83.76 -29.42 14.65
N GLY A 547 83.38 -28.64 13.63
CA GLY A 547 83.34 -27.18 13.71
C GLY A 547 82.35 -26.64 14.75
N LEU A 548 81.22 -27.31 14.96
CA LEU A 548 80.24 -26.96 15.99
C LEU A 548 80.76 -27.16 17.41
N LYS A 549 81.68 -28.11 17.65
CA LYS A 549 82.30 -28.34 18.97
C LYS A 549 83.30 -27.23 19.33
N GLU A 550 83.83 -26.53 18.34
CA GLU A 550 84.84 -25.47 18.49
C GLU A 550 84.22 -24.07 18.47
N MET A 551 82.89 -23.93 18.37
CA MET A 551 82.22 -22.63 18.34
C MET A 551 82.33 -21.89 19.69
N GLU A 552 82.71 -20.62 19.63
CA GLU A 552 82.73 -19.75 20.80
C GLU A 552 81.30 -19.39 21.27
N PRO A 553 81.03 -19.35 22.59
CA PRO A 553 79.75 -18.87 23.11
C PRO A 553 79.44 -17.43 22.68
N GLY A 554 78.18 -17.18 22.31
CA GLY A 554 77.69 -15.89 21.83
C GLY A 554 77.75 -15.71 20.31
N THR A 555 78.10 -16.77 19.56
CA THR A 555 78.21 -16.72 18.09
C THR A 555 76.94 -17.22 17.40
N TYR A 556 76.66 -16.64 16.22
CA TYR A 556 75.62 -17.13 15.34
C TYR A 556 76.21 -18.08 14.31
N LEU A 557 75.62 -19.27 14.18
CA LEU A 557 75.80 -20.11 13.00
C LEU A 557 74.88 -19.60 11.90
N SER A 558 75.45 -19.30 10.73
CA SER A 558 74.71 -18.96 9.51
C SER A 558 74.75 -20.12 8.52
N ILE A 559 73.58 -20.58 8.09
CA ILE A 559 73.44 -21.65 7.10
C ILE A 559 72.72 -21.09 5.89
N GLU A 560 73.35 -21.17 4.73
CA GLU A 560 72.78 -20.70 3.47
C GLU A 560 72.37 -21.84 2.55
N SER A 561 71.19 -21.73 1.95
CA SER A 561 70.72 -22.66 0.93
C SER A 561 71.45 -22.42 -0.39
N LYS A 562 71.73 -23.52 -1.12
CA LYS A 562 72.33 -23.45 -2.47
C LYS A 562 71.32 -23.07 -3.55
N ILE A 563 70.04 -23.42 -3.35
CA ILE A 563 68.96 -23.18 -4.30
C ILE A 563 67.95 -22.15 -3.75
N PRO A 564 67.31 -21.37 -4.63
CA PRO A 564 66.23 -20.47 -4.23
C PRO A 564 65.06 -21.21 -3.61
N VAL A 565 64.44 -20.60 -2.58
CA VAL A 565 63.27 -21.15 -1.88
C VAL A 565 62.00 -20.47 -2.40
N PRO A 566 61.03 -21.22 -2.96
CA PRO A 566 59.70 -20.70 -3.27
C PRO A 566 58.81 -20.68 -2.02
N ILE A 567 57.87 -19.75 -2.00
CA ILE A 567 56.71 -19.79 -1.09
C ILE A 567 55.44 -19.52 -1.89
N LYS A 568 54.39 -20.31 -1.63
CA LYS A 568 53.11 -20.19 -2.33
C LYS A 568 52.15 -19.32 -1.51
N LEU A 569 51.54 -18.32 -2.13
CA LEU A 569 50.50 -17.48 -1.54
C LEU A 569 49.41 -17.25 -2.58
N LEU A 570 48.15 -17.61 -2.26
CA LEU A 570 46.99 -17.43 -3.14
C LEU A 570 47.18 -18.09 -4.51
N ASN A 571 47.74 -19.29 -4.49
CA ASN A 571 48.16 -20.05 -5.66
C ASN A 571 49.27 -19.45 -6.54
N GLU A 572 49.83 -18.30 -6.17
CA GLU A 572 50.98 -17.70 -6.83
C GLU A 572 52.28 -18.13 -6.15
N GLU A 573 53.28 -18.50 -6.94
CA GLU A 573 54.59 -18.88 -6.45
C GLU A 573 55.51 -17.65 -6.35
N ILE A 574 56.01 -17.38 -5.16
CA ILE A 574 56.90 -16.25 -4.86
C ILE A 574 58.29 -16.80 -4.55
N ILE A 575 59.23 -16.55 -5.46
CA ILE A 575 60.64 -16.93 -5.25
C ILE A 575 61.28 -15.94 -4.27
N LEU A 576 61.74 -16.41 -3.10
CA LEU A 576 62.39 -15.58 -2.08
C LEU A 576 63.89 -15.38 -2.35
N GLY A 577 64.48 -16.18 -3.25
CA GLY A 577 65.92 -16.28 -3.45
C GLY A 577 66.53 -17.32 -2.51
N ARG A 578 67.85 -17.32 -2.37
CA ARG A 578 68.51 -18.21 -1.40
C ARG A 578 68.08 -17.87 0.03
N GLU A 579 68.01 -18.88 0.89
CA GLU A 579 67.65 -18.77 2.30
C GLU A 579 68.91 -18.74 3.16
N GLN A 580 68.90 -17.93 4.21
CA GLN A 580 69.93 -17.88 5.23
C GLN A 580 69.25 -18.08 6.60
N ILE A 581 69.65 -19.12 7.33
CA ILE A 581 69.12 -19.42 8.67
C ILE A 581 70.19 -19.10 9.71
N LEU A 582 69.85 -18.27 10.69
CA LEU A 582 70.72 -17.92 11.80
C LEU A 582 70.29 -18.67 13.06
N LEU A 583 71.26 -19.26 13.74
CA LEU A 583 71.12 -20.00 14.99
C LEU A 583 72.08 -19.42 16.03
N LEU A 584 71.57 -18.94 17.16
CA LEU A 584 72.42 -18.49 18.27
C LEU A 584 72.88 -19.71 19.09
N ASN A 585 74.20 -19.91 19.21
CA ASN A 585 74.80 -20.99 19.99
C ASN A 585 74.10 -22.36 19.79
N PRO A 586 74.02 -22.89 18.56
CA PRO A 586 73.29 -24.13 18.32
C PRO A 586 73.95 -25.32 19.02
N GLN A 587 73.14 -26.11 19.72
CA GLN A 587 73.55 -27.39 20.29
C GLN A 587 73.11 -28.55 19.41
N ILE A 588 73.99 -29.54 19.24
CA ILE A 588 73.66 -30.79 18.56
C ILE A 588 72.85 -31.66 19.52
N THR A 589 71.59 -31.92 19.19
CA THR A 589 70.68 -32.71 20.05
C THR A 589 70.41 -34.11 19.51
N LYS A 590 70.56 -34.31 18.20
CA LYS A 590 70.40 -35.60 17.54
C LYS A 590 71.36 -35.72 16.36
N THR A 591 71.89 -36.92 16.17
CA THR A 591 72.71 -37.28 15.00
C THR A 591 72.23 -38.61 14.42
N ASP A 592 72.24 -38.74 13.10
CA ASP A 592 72.03 -39.98 12.36
C ASP A 592 73.13 -40.12 11.31
N GLU A 593 74.11 -40.97 11.62
CA GLU A 593 75.26 -41.21 10.75
C GLU A 593 74.88 -41.91 9.45
N LYS A 594 73.78 -42.70 9.42
CA LYS A 594 73.34 -43.40 8.20
C LYS A 594 72.63 -42.44 7.24
N ALA A 595 71.88 -41.48 7.78
CA ALA A 595 71.22 -40.44 7.00
C ALA A 595 72.10 -39.21 6.76
N PHE A 596 73.33 -39.19 7.30
CA PHE A 596 74.23 -38.03 7.31
C PHE A 596 73.53 -36.75 7.81
N SER A 597 72.72 -36.89 8.86
CA SER A 597 71.88 -35.80 9.38
C SER A 597 72.13 -35.48 10.84
N LEU A 598 72.01 -34.20 11.19
CA LEU A 598 72.13 -33.69 12.56
C LEU A 598 71.04 -32.65 12.83
N THR A 599 70.58 -32.59 14.06
CA THR A 599 69.57 -31.62 14.53
C THR A 599 70.23 -30.59 15.44
N LEU A 600 70.03 -29.32 15.12
CA LEU A 600 70.53 -28.16 15.85
C LEU A 600 69.39 -27.44 16.55
N ILE A 601 69.49 -27.30 17.87
CA ILE A 601 68.58 -26.45 18.64
C ILE A 601 69.37 -25.23 19.13
N PRO A 602 68.99 -24.00 18.75
CA PRO A 602 69.62 -22.79 19.26
C PRO A 602 69.28 -22.61 20.74
N ASP A 603 70.17 -21.98 21.53
CA ASP A 603 69.98 -21.79 22.98
C ASP A 603 68.64 -21.11 23.33
N ASN A 604 68.21 -20.16 22.48
CA ASN A 604 66.96 -19.43 22.65
C ASN A 604 65.74 -20.11 22.00
N GLN A 605 65.93 -21.28 21.35
CA GLN A 605 64.92 -22.00 20.57
C GLN A 605 64.30 -21.18 19.41
N ILE A 606 64.99 -20.16 18.91
CA ILE A 606 64.51 -19.30 17.82
C ILE A 606 65.35 -19.52 16.57
N LEU A 607 64.68 -19.86 15.47
CA LEU A 607 65.25 -19.88 14.12
C LEU A 607 64.96 -18.55 13.45
N ILE A 608 65.99 -17.86 12.94
CA ILE A 608 65.84 -16.59 12.22
C ILE A 608 66.13 -16.82 10.74
N TYR A 609 65.14 -16.58 9.89
CA TYR A 609 65.19 -16.77 8.46
C TYR A 609 65.36 -15.43 7.73
N HIS A 610 66.44 -15.31 6.97
CA HIS A 610 66.71 -14.26 6.00
C HIS A 610 66.63 -14.83 4.59
N TYR A 611 66.36 -13.97 3.60
CA TYR A 611 66.31 -14.36 2.20
C TYR A 611 67.02 -13.34 1.33
N GLU A 612 67.62 -13.81 0.23
CA GLU A 612 68.41 -12.98 -0.67
C GLU A 612 67.64 -11.77 -1.19
N LYS A 613 66.34 -11.92 -1.51
CA LYS A 613 65.49 -10.78 -1.96
C LYS A 613 65.12 -9.78 -0.85
N THR A 614 65.19 -10.18 0.41
CA THR A 614 64.88 -9.30 1.55
C THR A 614 66.14 -8.78 2.23
N GLY A 615 67.31 -9.33 1.87
CA GLY A 615 68.62 -9.01 2.42
C GLY A 615 69.08 -10.11 3.38
N PHE A 616 70.26 -10.65 3.12
CA PHE A 616 70.97 -11.47 4.10
C PHE A 616 71.48 -10.62 5.24
N PHE A 617 71.59 -11.26 6.40
CA PHE A 617 72.28 -10.68 7.52
C PHE A 617 73.77 -10.58 7.18
N ASN A 618 74.29 -9.35 7.15
CA ASN A 618 75.69 -9.11 6.87
C ASN A 618 76.46 -9.01 8.19
N PHE A 619 77.34 -9.96 8.44
CA PHE A 619 78.19 -10.01 9.63
C PHE A 619 79.25 -8.90 9.66
N GLU A 620 79.52 -8.22 8.53
CA GLU A 620 80.57 -7.20 8.44
C GLU A 620 80.13 -5.78 8.82
N VAL A 621 78.84 -5.53 9.12
CA VAL A 621 78.35 -4.17 9.42
C VAL A 621 77.32 -4.12 10.55
N SER A 622 77.79 -4.06 11.81
CA SER A 622 77.25 -3.30 12.97
C SER A 622 77.74 -3.92 14.29
N GLN A 623 78.76 -3.31 14.90
CA GLN A 623 78.65 -2.41 16.06
C GLN A 623 78.56 -3.15 17.41
N ILE A 624 79.69 -3.06 18.11
CA ILE A 624 79.77 -2.96 19.57
C ILE A 624 78.58 -2.14 20.07
N LEU A 625 77.66 -2.80 20.77
CA LEU A 625 76.79 -2.22 21.78
C LEU A 625 76.52 -3.33 22.81
N LEU A 626 77.37 -3.34 23.84
CA LEU A 626 76.94 -3.67 25.20
C LEU A 626 75.88 -2.64 25.64
#